data_AF-A0AAW6Y664-F1
#
_entry.id   AF-A0AAW6Y664-F1
#
_cell.length_a   1.000
_cell.length_b   1.000
_cell.length_c   1.000
_cell.angle_alpha   90.00
_cell.angle_beta   90.00
_cell.angle_gamma   90.00
#
_symmetry.space_group_name_H-M   'P 1'
#
loop_
_entity.id
_entity.type
_entity.pdbx_description
1 polymer ?
#
loop_
_entity_poly.entity_id
_entity_poly.type
_entity_poly.pdbx_seq_one_letter_code
_entity_poly.pdbx_strand_id
1 'polypeptide(L)'
;MSKAKTEILGPSISDFLKYEATPQTRVAITASQGTKAGTFVSFPLRSEFKLLALTDEADGKVIVQPHNCIINLDRCSDDAIRGGTSKTGGNVIEHLNKDGDPYGIVYVLNRIVNPNGSEL
;
A
#
# COMPACT_ATOMS: atom_id res chain seq x y z
N MET A 1 14.23 -33.78 17.91
CA MET A 1 12.91 -33.35 17.39
C MET A 1 13.06 -31.94 16.86
N SER A 2 13.10 -31.77 15.54
CA SER A 2 13.18 -30.43 14.93
C SER A 2 11.82 -29.77 15.05
N LYS A 3 11.73 -28.57 15.66
CA LYS A 3 10.49 -27.80 15.68
C LYS A 3 10.17 -27.46 14.22
N ALA A 4 9.04 -27.94 13.71
CA ALA A 4 8.51 -27.47 12.44
C ALA A 4 8.31 -25.95 12.56
N LYS A 5 9.14 -25.18 11.85
CA LYS A 5 8.95 -23.73 11.72
C LYS A 5 7.64 -23.59 10.96
N THR A 6 6.61 -23.13 11.64
CA THR A 6 5.34 -22.82 10.99
C THR A 6 5.63 -21.64 10.07
N GLU A 7 5.79 -21.90 8.78
CA GLU A 7 5.90 -20.83 7.79
C GLU A 7 4.53 -20.18 7.70
N ILE A 8 4.41 -19.01 8.31
CA ILE A 8 3.26 -18.15 8.10
C ILE A 8 3.45 -17.60 6.69
N LEU A 9 2.62 -18.06 5.74
CA LEU A 9 2.55 -17.46 4.42
C LEU A 9 2.28 -15.96 4.61
N GLY A 10 3.17 -15.14 4.06
CA GLY A 10 3.03 -13.69 4.09
C GLY A 10 1.73 -13.23 3.41
N PRO A 11 1.35 -11.96 3.56
CA PRO A 11 0.15 -11.43 2.93
C PRO A 11 0.22 -11.60 1.41
N SER A 12 -0.92 -11.98 0.84
CA SER A 12 -1.10 -12.11 -0.61
C SER A 12 -1.50 -10.78 -1.23
N ILE A 13 -1.36 -10.64 -2.55
CA ILE A 13 -1.83 -9.45 -3.27
C ILE A 13 -3.33 -9.19 -2.99
N SER A 14 -4.14 -10.24 -2.89
CA SER A 14 -5.59 -10.16 -2.64
C SER A 14 -5.96 -9.63 -1.25
N ASP A 15 -5.02 -9.63 -0.29
CA ASP A 15 -5.23 -9.01 1.01
C ASP A 15 -5.30 -7.48 0.90
N PHE A 16 -4.68 -6.92 -0.14
CA PHE A 16 -4.62 -5.48 -0.40
C PHE A 16 -5.47 -5.08 -1.61
N LEU A 17 -5.45 -5.83 -2.70
CA LEU A 17 -6.11 -5.46 -3.95
C LEU A 17 -7.48 -6.12 -4.05
N LYS A 18 -8.54 -5.39 -3.67
CA LYS A 18 -9.92 -5.89 -3.73
C LYS A 18 -10.47 -5.96 -5.15
N TYR A 19 -10.05 -5.00 -5.98
CA TYR A 19 -10.48 -4.91 -7.36
C TYR A 19 -9.38 -4.26 -8.20
N GLU A 20 -9.26 -4.70 -9.44
CA GLU A 20 -8.52 -4.03 -10.49
C GLU A 20 -9.23 -4.26 -11.82
N ALA A 21 -9.14 -3.30 -12.74
CA ALA A 21 -9.66 -3.49 -14.08
C ALA A 21 -8.92 -4.60 -14.85
N THR A 22 -7.60 -4.71 -14.66
CA THR A 22 -6.79 -5.78 -15.28
C THR A 22 -5.47 -6.00 -14.52
N PRO A 23 -5.00 -7.25 -14.36
CA PRO A 23 -3.67 -7.53 -13.80
C PRO A 23 -2.52 -7.05 -14.69
N GLN A 24 -2.76 -6.80 -15.99
CA GLN A 24 -1.71 -6.42 -16.96
C GLN A 24 -1.14 -5.03 -16.71
N THR A 25 -1.86 -4.17 -15.98
CA THR A 25 -1.38 -2.83 -15.61
C THR A 25 -0.52 -2.84 -14.36
N ARG A 26 -0.37 -3.98 -13.67
CA ARG A 26 0.56 -4.10 -12.55
C ARG A 26 1.99 -3.93 -13.04
N VAL A 27 2.79 -3.22 -12.26
CA VAL A 27 4.17 -2.88 -12.64
C VAL A 27 5.11 -3.23 -11.51
N ALA A 28 6.27 -3.80 -11.85
CA ALA A 28 7.38 -3.96 -10.93
C ALA A 28 8.21 -2.66 -10.90
N ILE A 29 8.34 -2.06 -9.73
CA ILE A 29 9.13 -0.83 -9.55
C ILE A 29 10.25 -1.04 -8.54
N THR A 30 11.30 -0.25 -8.66
CA THR A 30 12.41 -0.25 -7.70
C THR A 30 11.91 0.16 -6.31
N ALA A 31 12.36 -0.56 -5.28
CA ALA A 31 12.09 -0.26 -3.89
C ALA A 31 13.35 -0.47 -3.03
N SER A 32 13.36 0.11 -1.83
CA SER A 32 14.44 -0.14 -0.86
C SER A 32 14.41 -1.59 -0.40
N GLN A 33 15.60 -2.17 -0.17
CA GLN A 33 15.72 -3.55 0.29
C GLN A 33 14.95 -3.75 1.60
N GLY A 34 14.17 -4.84 1.67
CA GLY A 34 13.36 -5.18 2.83
C GLY A 34 12.02 -4.46 2.92
N THR A 35 11.62 -3.68 1.89
CA THR A 35 10.26 -3.12 1.79
C THR A 35 9.23 -4.25 1.90
N LYS A 36 8.19 -4.05 2.72
CA LYS A 36 7.13 -5.03 2.95
C LYS A 36 5.85 -4.67 2.23
N ALA A 37 5.08 -5.69 1.83
CA ALA A 37 3.73 -5.49 1.30
C ALA A 37 2.89 -4.68 2.30
N GLY A 38 2.04 -3.79 1.79
CA GLY A 38 1.28 -2.84 2.61
C GLY A 38 2.05 -1.55 2.99
N THR A 39 3.22 -1.33 2.39
CA THR A 39 4.00 -0.07 2.54
C THR A 39 3.81 0.82 1.33
N PHE A 40 3.69 2.14 1.52
CA PHE A 40 3.62 3.09 0.41
C PHE A 40 5.01 3.41 -0.15
N VAL A 41 5.14 3.30 -1.47
CA VAL A 41 6.38 3.51 -2.22
C VAL A 41 6.20 4.59 -3.29
N SER A 42 7.26 5.37 -3.54
CA SER A 42 7.25 6.38 -4.59
C SER A 42 7.14 5.73 -5.97
N PHE A 43 6.28 6.26 -6.83
CA PHE A 43 6.12 5.78 -8.19
C PHE A 43 6.69 6.81 -9.18
N PRO A 44 7.75 6.50 -9.96
CA PRO A 44 8.47 7.50 -10.75
C PRO A 44 7.65 8.33 -11.74
N LEU A 45 6.52 7.81 -12.21
CA LEU A 45 5.63 8.51 -13.16
C LEU A 45 4.57 9.38 -12.48
N ARG A 46 4.65 9.49 -11.15
CA ARG A 46 3.82 10.38 -10.32
C ARG A 46 4.75 11.27 -9.52
N SER A 47 4.41 12.54 -9.40
CA SER A 47 5.23 13.52 -8.69
C SER A 47 5.48 13.09 -7.23
N GLU A 48 4.55 13.42 -6.33
CA GLU A 48 4.66 13.11 -4.91
C GLU A 48 3.73 11.95 -4.49
N PHE A 49 2.86 11.49 -5.39
CA PHE A 49 1.88 10.45 -5.07
C PHE A 49 2.52 9.07 -5.04
N LYS A 50 2.29 8.38 -3.93
CA LYS A 50 2.79 7.04 -3.67
C LYS A 50 1.77 5.97 -4.06
N LEU A 51 2.24 4.76 -4.20
CA LEU A 51 1.44 3.56 -4.43
C LEU A 51 1.69 2.54 -3.33
N LEU A 52 0.68 1.73 -3.02
CA LEU A 52 0.85 0.63 -2.09
C LEU A 52 1.65 -0.52 -2.75
N ALA A 53 2.72 -0.96 -2.10
CA ALA A 53 3.41 -2.20 -2.45
C ALA A 53 2.48 -3.40 -2.19
N LEU A 54 2.16 -4.15 -3.23
CA LEU A 54 1.31 -5.35 -3.17
C LEU A 54 2.08 -6.62 -2.80
N THR A 55 3.40 -6.56 -2.86
CA THR A 55 4.31 -7.66 -2.52
C THR A 55 5.41 -7.15 -1.59
N ASP A 56 6.03 -8.08 -0.88
CA ASP A 56 7.36 -7.83 -0.32
C ASP A 56 8.35 -7.53 -1.45
N GLU A 57 9.42 -6.82 -1.10
CA GLU A 57 10.53 -6.58 -1.99
C GLU A 57 11.26 -7.89 -2.30
N ALA A 58 11.48 -8.12 -3.59
CA ALA A 58 12.33 -9.17 -4.12
C ALA A 58 13.15 -8.61 -5.28
N ASP A 59 14.45 -8.89 -5.29
CA ASP A 59 15.40 -8.44 -6.31
C ASP A 59 15.39 -6.91 -6.56
N GLY A 60 15.24 -6.15 -5.48
CA GLY A 60 15.16 -4.69 -5.47
C GLY A 60 13.83 -4.12 -5.96
N LYS A 61 12.79 -4.96 -6.10
CA LYS A 61 11.50 -4.56 -6.70
C LYS A 61 10.29 -4.97 -5.88
N VAL A 62 9.22 -4.18 -6.00
CA VAL A 62 7.87 -4.50 -5.52
C VAL A 62 6.87 -4.39 -6.65
N ILE A 63 5.75 -5.11 -6.56
CA ILE A 63 4.63 -4.96 -7.49
C ILE A 63 3.66 -3.89 -6.96
N VAL A 64 3.21 -3.01 -7.85
CA VAL A 64 2.16 -2.01 -7.59
C VAL A 64 1.05 -2.09 -8.64
N GLN A 65 -0.17 -1.65 -8.31
CA GLN A 65 -1.25 -1.45 -9.28
C GLN A 65 -1.52 0.06 -9.45
N PRO A 66 -1.00 0.68 -10.53
CA PRO A 66 -1.14 2.11 -10.74
C PRO A 66 -2.54 2.54 -11.18
N HIS A 67 -3.39 1.70 -11.76
CA HIS A 67 -4.62 2.22 -12.37
C HIS A 67 -5.86 1.45 -12.01
N ASN A 68 -6.98 2.18 -11.90
CA ASN A 68 -8.34 1.65 -11.88
C ASN A 68 -8.52 0.48 -10.89
N CYS A 69 -8.23 0.74 -9.62
CA CYS A 69 -8.18 -0.28 -8.59
C CYS A 69 -8.77 0.18 -7.25
N ILE A 70 -9.16 -0.80 -6.43
CA ILE A 70 -9.60 -0.60 -5.05
C ILE A 70 -8.58 -1.29 -4.14
N ILE A 71 -7.95 -0.49 -3.27
CA ILE A 71 -6.93 -0.92 -2.34
C ILE A 71 -7.51 -0.94 -0.91
N ASN A 72 -7.49 -2.10 -0.28
CA ASN A 72 -7.81 -2.30 1.12
C ASN A 72 -6.58 -2.10 2.00
N LEU A 73 -6.71 -1.19 2.95
CA LEU A 73 -5.64 -0.82 3.88
C LEU A 73 -5.78 -1.52 5.24
N ASP A 74 -6.79 -2.37 5.45
CA ASP A 74 -7.02 -3.04 6.74
C ASP A 74 -5.79 -3.84 7.24
N ARG A 75 -4.95 -4.34 6.33
CA ARG A 75 -3.74 -5.11 6.62
C ARG A 75 -2.47 -4.26 6.69
N CYS A 76 -2.56 -2.96 6.43
CA CYS A 76 -1.43 -2.03 6.53
C CYS A 76 -1.28 -1.54 7.98
N SER A 77 -0.10 -1.10 8.38
CA SER A 77 0.07 -0.40 9.66
C SER A 77 -0.43 1.04 9.55
N ASP A 78 -0.84 1.63 10.67
CA ASP A 78 -1.29 3.03 10.68
C ASP A 78 -0.18 4.00 10.25
N ASP A 79 1.08 3.70 10.59
CA ASP A 79 2.25 4.47 10.13
C ASP A 79 2.45 4.39 8.62
N ALA A 80 2.28 3.20 8.03
CA ALA A 80 2.36 3.05 6.58
C ALA A 80 1.26 3.86 5.88
N ILE A 81 0.03 3.82 6.41
CA ILE A 81 -1.11 4.57 5.88
C ILE A 81 -0.85 6.09 5.96
N ARG A 82 -0.38 6.59 7.11
CA ARG A 82 0.03 8.00 7.27
C ARG A 82 1.14 8.41 6.31
N GLY A 83 2.14 7.56 6.13
CA GLY A 83 3.27 7.82 5.23
C GLY A 83 2.91 7.81 3.74
N GLY A 84 1.71 7.35 3.38
CA GLY A 84 1.25 7.23 2.00
C GLY A 84 0.71 8.49 1.36
N THR A 85 0.19 9.42 2.16
CA THR A 85 -0.46 10.64 1.64
C THR A 85 0.52 11.78 1.37
N SER A 86 0.19 12.63 0.38
CA SER A 86 0.90 13.86 0.05
C SER A 86 0.73 14.98 1.09
N LYS A 87 -0.29 14.90 1.96
CA LYS A 87 -0.65 15.97 2.90
C LYS A 87 -0.52 15.54 4.35
N THR A 88 -0.21 16.51 5.21
CA THR A 88 -0.20 16.33 6.68
C THR A 88 -1.47 16.91 7.31
N GLY A 89 -1.90 16.32 8.43
CA GLY A 89 -3.14 16.71 9.12
C GLY A 89 -4.43 16.23 8.43
N GLY A 90 -5.57 16.39 9.09
CA GLY A 90 -6.89 16.06 8.53
C GLY A 90 -7.20 14.55 8.41
N ASN A 91 -8.17 14.19 7.59
CA ASN A 91 -8.55 12.80 7.37
C ASN A 91 -7.60 12.13 6.36
N VAL A 92 -6.76 11.20 6.85
CA VAL A 92 -5.74 10.52 6.04
C VAL A 92 -6.34 9.76 4.85
N ILE A 93 -7.49 9.11 5.03
CA ILE A 93 -8.15 8.34 3.96
C ILE A 93 -8.73 9.26 2.89
N GLU A 94 -9.28 10.41 3.27
CA GLU A 94 -9.71 11.41 2.28
C GLU A 94 -8.55 11.95 1.46
N HIS A 95 -7.39 12.18 2.08
CA HIS A 95 -6.21 12.63 1.35
C HIS A 95 -5.66 11.55 0.42
N LEU A 96 -5.56 10.30 0.87
CA LEU A 96 -5.16 9.18 0.02
C LEU A 96 -6.09 9.02 -1.19
N ASN A 97 -7.40 9.14 -0.99
CA ASN A 97 -8.37 9.08 -2.09
C ASN A 97 -8.22 10.27 -3.05
N LYS A 98 -7.93 11.48 -2.57
CA LYS A 98 -7.61 12.63 -3.43
C LYS A 98 -6.33 12.42 -4.24
N ASP A 99 -5.31 11.81 -3.62
CA ASP A 99 -4.04 11.46 -4.29
C ASP A 99 -4.24 10.35 -5.35
N GLY A 100 -5.23 9.47 -5.12
CA GLY A 100 -5.57 8.35 -6.01
C GLY A 100 -6.55 8.68 -7.16
N ASP A 101 -7.38 9.72 -6.99
CA ASP A 101 -8.46 10.11 -7.90
C ASP A 101 -8.01 10.29 -9.37
N PRO A 102 -6.88 10.98 -9.67
CA PRO A 102 -6.42 11.14 -11.06
C PRO A 102 -6.07 9.83 -11.78
N TYR A 103 -5.97 8.72 -11.04
CA TYR A 103 -5.58 7.41 -11.55
C TYR A 103 -6.67 6.35 -11.38
N GLY A 104 -7.85 6.73 -10.91
CA GLY A 104 -8.95 5.81 -10.62
C GLY A 104 -8.63 4.85 -9.47
N ILE A 105 -7.85 5.28 -8.49
CA ILE A 105 -7.52 4.47 -7.30
C ILE A 105 -8.39 4.91 -6.13
N VAL A 106 -9.07 3.95 -5.52
CA VAL A 106 -9.82 4.16 -4.27
C VAL A 106 -9.18 3.37 -3.14
N TYR A 107 -8.90 4.03 -2.04
CA TYR A 107 -8.41 3.44 -0.81
C TYR A 107 -9.56 3.26 0.19
N VAL A 108 -9.72 2.03 0.69
CA VAL A 108 -10.73 1.69 1.69
C VAL A 108 -10.08 1.18 2.98
N LEU A 109 -10.68 1.53 4.11
CA LEU A 109 -10.22 1.14 5.44
C LEU A 109 -11.42 1.06 6.38
N ASN A 110 -11.50 -0.02 7.17
CA ASN A 110 -12.60 -0.27 8.10
C ASN A 110 -12.27 0.15 9.55
N ARG A 111 -11.25 0.99 9.74
CA ARG A 111 -10.88 1.58 11.04
C ARG A 111 -10.44 3.04 10.88
N ILE A 112 -10.37 3.74 12.01
CA ILE A 112 -9.93 5.14 12.06
C ILE A 112 -8.40 5.17 12.16
N VAL A 113 -7.76 6.02 11.36
CA VAL A 113 -6.33 6.34 11.47
C VAL A 113 -6.21 7.81 11.82
N ASN A 114 -5.69 8.09 13.02
CA ASN A 114 -5.44 9.46 13.46
C ASN A 114 -4.28 10.07 12.65
N PRO A 115 -4.41 11.32 12.18
CA PRO A 115 -3.39 11.98 11.36
C PRO A 115 -2.10 12.27 12.12
N ASN A 116 -2.23 12.56 13.41
CA ASN A 116 -1.11 12.64 14.33
C ASN A 116 -1.02 11.27 15.00
N GLY A 117 0.14 10.64 14.96
CA GLY A 117 0.38 9.39 15.69
C GLY A 117 0.25 9.64 17.18
N SER A 118 -0.97 9.60 17.71
CA SER A 118 -1.21 9.57 19.14
C SER A 118 -1.05 8.13 19.58
N GLU A 119 0.11 7.82 20.16
CA GLU A 119 0.11 6.91 21.29
C GLU A 119 -0.89 7.43 22.33
N LEU A 120 -1.55 6.49 22.99
CA LEU A 120 -2.52 6.63 24.08
C LEU A 120 -2.33 7.87 24.97
#